data_AF-A0A0F4ZGA9-F1
#
_entry.id   AF-A0A0F4ZGA9-F1
#
_cell.length_a   1.000
_cell.length_b   1.000
_cell.length_c   1.000
_cell.angle_alpha   90.00
_cell.angle_beta   90.00
_cell.angle_gamma   90.00
#
_symmetry.space_group_name_H-M   'P 1'
#
loop_
_entity.id
_entity.type
_entity.pdbx_description
1 polymer ?
#
loop_
_entity_poly.entity_id
_entity_poly.type
_entity_poly.pdbx_seq_one_letter_code
_entity_poly.pdbx_strand_id
1 'polypeptide(L)'
;MPSKVLLTTMVLDFLFAVTGALMVGFSVVVKGNMNKDLKNGEEIARHLVYARWPLDASLANGIMILMTFLLTIPGLLIPTRIWIKLGGFFVIVSAIFTLCIGVYLWVLTLATKKDTFKIWSEQSSDAQSQLELAFKCCGYFNSTSPAFVTNSVCTSPASAALQPGCATPVSSFINVFSDDIFTGLFGMVGIDTVLIVAFACLLKERKENERYRHIDQKTGYSGF
;
A
#
# COMPACT_ATOMS: atom_id res chain seq x y z
N MET A 1 -23.81 -13.55 -25.71
CA MET A 1 -22.68 -12.60 -25.75
C MET A 1 -22.52 -12.00 -24.36
N PRO A 2 -21.30 -11.84 -23.82
CA PRO A 2 -21.12 -11.20 -22.51
C PRO A 2 -21.66 -9.78 -22.55
N SER A 3 -22.42 -9.36 -21.53
CA SER A 3 -22.87 -7.97 -21.42
C SER A 3 -21.66 -7.06 -21.25
N LYS A 4 -21.77 -5.81 -21.71
CA LYS A 4 -20.71 -4.82 -21.50
C LYS A 4 -20.38 -4.66 -20.00
N VAL A 5 -21.40 -4.76 -19.16
CA VAL A 5 -21.28 -4.71 -17.68
C VAL A 5 -20.47 -5.89 -17.16
N LEU A 6 -20.72 -7.12 -17.64
CA LEU A 6 -19.94 -8.29 -17.26
C LEU A 6 -18.46 -8.14 -17.64
N LEU A 7 -18.18 -7.67 -18.86
CA LEU A 7 -16.80 -7.46 -19.31
C LEU A 7 -16.08 -6.39 -18.47
N THR A 8 -16.73 -5.26 -18.21
CA THR A 8 -16.17 -4.20 -17.35
C THR A 8 -15.92 -4.72 -15.94
N THR A 9 -16.84 -5.51 -15.38
CA THR A 9 -16.68 -6.10 -14.05
C THR A 9 -15.50 -7.08 -14.02
N MET A 10 -15.31 -7.91 -15.04
CA MET A 10 -14.17 -8.82 -15.15
C MET A 10 -12.83 -8.08 -15.19
N VAL A 11 -12.74 -6.97 -15.94
CA VAL A 11 -11.53 -6.14 -15.99
C VAL A 11 -11.23 -5.52 -14.62
N LEU A 12 -12.25 -4.99 -13.95
CA LEU A 12 -12.09 -4.39 -12.61
C LEU A 12 -11.71 -5.42 -11.55
N ASP A 13 -12.30 -6.63 -11.61
CA ASP A 13 -11.98 -7.74 -10.71
C ASP A 13 -10.54 -8.24 -10.92
N PHE A 14 -10.05 -8.25 -12.17
CA PHE A 14 -8.64 -8.50 -12.45
C PHE A 14 -7.71 -7.39 -11.93
N LEU A 15 -8.08 -6.12 -12.10
CA LEU A 15 -7.31 -4.99 -11.55
C LEU A 15 -7.24 -5.06 -10.02
N PHE A 16 -8.33 -5.45 -9.37
CA PHE A 16 -8.37 -5.71 -7.93
C PHE A 16 -7.41 -6.85 -7.52
N ALA A 17 -7.33 -7.93 -8.29
CA ALA A 17 -6.32 -8.96 -8.03
C ALA A 17 -4.88 -8.44 -8.19
N VAL A 18 -4.64 -7.57 -9.18
CA VAL A 18 -3.33 -6.95 -9.40
C VAL A 18 -2.93 -6.06 -8.22
N THR A 19 -3.85 -5.26 -7.67
CA THR A 19 -3.55 -4.44 -6.47
C THR A 19 -3.20 -5.31 -5.27
N GLY A 20 -3.91 -6.42 -5.06
CA GLY A 20 -3.58 -7.41 -4.03
C GLY A 20 -2.20 -8.03 -4.22
N ALA A 21 -1.86 -8.42 -5.46
CA ALA A 21 -0.54 -8.98 -5.79
C ALA A 21 0.59 -7.97 -5.55
N LEU A 22 0.39 -6.70 -5.91
CA LEU A 22 1.34 -5.62 -5.64
C LEU A 22 1.52 -5.41 -4.12
N MET A 23 0.43 -5.41 -3.35
CA MET A 23 0.47 -5.25 -1.90
C MET A 23 1.22 -6.40 -1.21
N VAL A 24 0.99 -7.65 -1.62
CA VAL A 24 1.72 -8.83 -1.13
C VAL A 24 3.19 -8.75 -1.54
N GLY A 25 3.46 -8.51 -2.82
CA GLY A 25 4.81 -8.43 -3.38
C GLY A 25 5.66 -7.38 -2.65
N PHE A 26 5.10 -6.18 -2.45
CA PHE A 26 5.74 -5.12 -1.68
C PHE A 26 6.06 -5.57 -0.24
N SER A 27 5.07 -6.14 0.45
CA SER A 27 5.22 -6.56 1.85
C SER A 27 6.27 -7.67 2.02
N VAL A 28 6.32 -8.63 1.10
CA VAL A 28 7.31 -9.73 1.11
C VAL A 28 8.70 -9.23 0.76
N VAL A 29 8.85 -8.42 -0.29
CA VAL A 29 10.15 -7.89 -0.72
C VAL A 29 10.77 -7.02 0.37
N VAL A 30 9.98 -6.15 1.00
CA VAL A 30 10.47 -5.30 2.09
C VAL A 30 10.93 -6.16 3.28
N LYS A 31 10.10 -7.08 3.77
CA LYS A 31 10.47 -7.98 4.88
C LYS A 31 11.71 -8.83 4.56
N GLY A 32 11.81 -9.36 3.34
CA GLY A 32 12.96 -10.14 2.90
C GLY A 32 14.25 -9.33 2.81
N ASN A 33 14.15 -8.02 2.61
CA ASN A 33 15.30 -7.12 2.59
C ASN A 33 15.67 -6.56 3.98
N MET A 34 14.83 -6.74 5.02
CA MET A 34 15.11 -6.23 6.36
C MET A 34 16.30 -6.90 7.05
N ASN A 35 16.69 -8.10 6.63
CA ASN A 35 17.78 -8.89 7.24
C ASN A 35 19.10 -8.82 6.46
N LYS A 36 19.19 -7.99 5.41
CA LYS A 36 20.43 -7.84 4.61
C LYS A 36 21.30 -6.74 5.20
N ASP A 37 22.61 -6.95 5.20
CA ASP A 37 23.58 -5.91 5.59
C ASP A 37 23.40 -4.68 4.69
N LEU A 38 23.00 -3.57 5.32
CA LEU A 38 22.73 -2.31 4.65
C LEU A 38 24.07 -1.61 4.36
N LYS A 39 24.38 -1.41 3.07
CA LYS A 39 25.64 -0.77 2.65
C LYS A 39 25.48 0.70 2.28
N ASN A 40 24.25 1.15 2.00
CA ASN A 40 23.96 2.49 1.51
C ASN A 40 23.13 3.30 2.53
N GLY A 41 23.48 4.56 2.77
CA GLY A 41 22.74 5.43 3.70
C GLY A 41 21.25 5.60 3.37
N GLU A 42 20.87 5.65 2.10
CA GLU A 42 19.44 5.70 1.69
C GLU A 42 18.68 4.39 1.96
N GLU A 43 19.36 3.25 1.92
CA GLU A 43 18.77 1.95 2.27
C GLU A 43 18.57 1.86 3.78
N ILE A 44 19.54 2.36 4.55
CA ILE A 44 19.43 2.49 6.00
C ILE A 44 18.22 3.37 6.32
N ALA A 45 18.12 4.57 5.74
CA ALA A 45 16.99 5.47 5.96
C ALA A 45 15.63 4.83 5.65
N ARG A 46 15.53 4.05 4.56
CA ARG A 46 14.32 3.27 4.23
C ARG A 46 14.03 2.18 5.27
N HIS A 47 15.05 1.45 5.70
CA HIS A 47 14.92 0.39 6.71
C HIS A 47 14.41 0.93 8.05
N LEU A 48 14.90 2.09 8.48
CA LEU A 48 14.45 2.77 9.70
C LEU A 48 12.93 3.02 9.69
N VAL A 49 12.39 3.35 8.52
CA VAL A 49 10.97 3.66 8.34
C VAL A 49 10.14 2.38 8.23
N TYR A 50 10.62 1.39 7.48
CA TYR A 50 9.96 0.09 7.33
C TYR A 50 9.69 -0.62 8.64
N ALA A 51 10.55 -0.43 9.65
CA ALA A 51 10.36 -1.00 10.99
C ALA A 51 9.05 -0.57 11.67
N ARG A 52 8.46 0.56 11.27
CA ARG A 52 7.19 1.07 11.82
C ARG A 52 5.99 0.81 10.92
N TRP A 53 6.21 0.37 9.70
CA TRP A 53 5.13 0.16 8.77
C TRP A 53 4.35 -1.10 9.12
N PRO A 54 3.02 -1.10 9.01
CA PRO A 54 2.18 -2.25 9.33
C PRO A 54 2.25 -3.31 8.21
N LEU A 55 3.45 -3.82 7.92
CA LEU A 55 3.73 -4.74 6.81
C LEU A 55 3.03 -6.09 6.98
N ASP A 56 2.79 -6.53 8.22
CA ASP A 56 1.99 -7.73 8.51
C ASP A 56 0.51 -7.53 8.16
N ALA A 57 -0.05 -6.37 8.53
CA ALA A 57 -1.44 -6.04 8.22
C ALA A 57 -1.65 -5.88 6.70
N SER A 58 -0.71 -5.22 6.02
CA SER A 58 -0.68 -5.09 4.57
C SER A 58 -0.61 -6.47 3.87
N LEU A 59 0.29 -7.35 4.33
CA LEU A 59 0.40 -8.70 3.79
C LEU A 59 -0.90 -9.50 3.96
N ALA A 60 -1.51 -9.45 5.15
CA ALA A 60 -2.76 -10.15 5.44
C ALA A 60 -3.90 -9.65 4.53
N ASN A 61 -4.02 -8.34 4.35
CA ASN A 61 -5.03 -7.75 3.47
C ASN A 61 -4.80 -8.09 2.00
N GLY A 62 -3.55 -8.08 1.53
CA GLY A 62 -3.21 -8.50 0.17
C GLY A 62 -3.58 -9.95 -0.11
N ILE A 63 -3.38 -10.87 0.84
CA ILE A 63 -3.83 -12.27 0.75
C ILE A 63 -5.36 -12.33 0.69
N MET A 64 -6.05 -11.54 1.52
CA MET A 64 -7.52 -11.48 1.52
C MET A 64 -8.07 -11.00 0.17
N ILE A 65 -7.44 -10.00 -0.47
CA ILE A 65 -7.79 -9.53 -1.81
C ILE A 65 -7.69 -10.66 -2.84
N LEU A 66 -6.57 -11.41 -2.84
CA LEU A 66 -6.37 -12.53 -3.76
C LEU A 66 -7.38 -13.66 -3.53
N MET A 67 -7.68 -13.99 -2.28
CA MET A 67 -8.70 -14.97 -1.93
C MET A 67 -10.10 -14.50 -2.36
N THR A 68 -10.39 -13.21 -2.21
CA THR A 68 -11.65 -12.60 -2.64
C THR A 68 -11.81 -12.69 -4.15
N PHE A 69 -10.75 -12.43 -4.92
CA PHE A 69 -10.73 -12.62 -6.38
C PHE A 69 -11.02 -14.09 -6.76
N LEU A 70 -10.41 -15.06 -6.09
CA LEU A 70 -10.72 -16.47 -6.35
C LEU A 70 -12.19 -16.80 -6.06
N LEU A 71 -12.79 -16.15 -5.07
CA LEU A 71 -14.19 -16.31 -4.69
C LEU A 71 -15.16 -15.63 -5.69
N THR A 72 -14.74 -14.55 -6.37
CA THR A 72 -15.57 -13.85 -7.37
C THR A 72 -15.60 -14.58 -8.71
N ILE A 73 -14.61 -15.41 -9.05
CA ILE A 73 -14.54 -16.19 -10.30
C ILE A 73 -15.83 -17.00 -10.56
N PRO A 74 -16.32 -17.88 -9.65
CA PRO A 74 -17.58 -18.60 -9.87
C PRO A 74 -18.76 -17.65 -10.08
N GLY A 75 -18.77 -16.51 -9.38
CA GLY A 75 -19.78 -15.47 -9.54
C GLY A 75 -19.76 -14.82 -10.91
N LEU A 76 -18.60 -14.65 -11.54
CA LEU A 76 -18.49 -14.09 -12.89
C LEU A 76 -18.84 -15.11 -13.98
N LEU A 77 -18.53 -16.39 -13.77
CA LEU A 77 -18.77 -17.45 -14.75
C LEU A 77 -20.20 -18.01 -14.73
N ILE A 78 -20.83 -18.07 -13.56
CA ILE A 78 -22.14 -18.69 -13.36
C ILE A 78 -23.18 -17.57 -13.12
N PRO A 79 -24.41 -17.64 -13.68
CA PRO A 79 -25.46 -16.63 -13.47
C PRO A 79 -26.06 -16.62 -12.04
N THR A 80 -25.32 -17.10 -11.03
CA THR A 80 -25.75 -17.07 -9.64
C THR A 80 -25.37 -15.76 -8.96
N ARG A 81 -26.28 -15.22 -8.13
CA ARG A 81 -26.09 -13.92 -7.48
C ARG A 81 -25.36 -14.01 -6.12
N ILE A 82 -25.26 -15.20 -5.55
CA ILE A 82 -24.72 -15.43 -4.20
C ILE A 82 -23.22 -15.12 -4.14
N TRP A 83 -22.45 -15.62 -5.09
CA TRP A 83 -21.00 -15.41 -5.15
C TRP A 83 -20.62 -13.94 -5.32
N ILE A 84 -21.34 -13.19 -6.16
CA ILE A 84 -21.08 -11.74 -6.32
C ILE A 84 -21.43 -10.96 -5.06
N LYS A 85 -22.50 -11.33 -4.33
CA LYS A 85 -22.82 -10.69 -3.05
C LYS A 85 -21.74 -10.97 -2.00
N LEU A 86 -21.30 -12.22 -1.91
CA LEU A 86 -20.26 -12.63 -0.98
C LEU A 86 -18.92 -11.98 -1.31
N GLY A 87 -18.51 -12.01 -2.58
CA GLY A 87 -17.32 -11.32 -3.08
C GLY A 87 -17.38 -9.82 -2.84
N GLY A 88 -18.50 -9.17 -3.17
CA GLY A 88 -18.69 -7.74 -2.91
C GLY A 88 -18.59 -7.36 -1.43
N PHE A 89 -19.07 -8.21 -0.51
CA PHE A 89 -18.87 -8.02 0.92
C PHE A 89 -17.38 -8.06 1.30
N PHE A 90 -16.62 -9.04 0.80
CA PHE A 90 -15.19 -9.13 1.06
C PHE A 90 -14.38 -8.00 0.40
N VAL A 91 -14.80 -7.50 -0.77
CA VAL A 91 -14.19 -6.30 -1.37
C VAL A 91 -14.42 -5.08 -0.47
N ILE A 92 -15.61 -4.89 0.11
CA ILE A 92 -15.86 -3.80 1.06
C ILE A 92 -14.96 -3.91 2.29
N VAL A 93 -14.82 -5.12 2.86
CA VAL A 93 -13.93 -5.36 4.00
C VAL A 93 -12.48 -5.03 3.63
N SER A 94 -12.03 -5.47 2.46
CA SER A 94 -10.68 -5.18 1.93
C SER A 94 -10.46 -3.68 1.73
N ALA A 95 -11.44 -2.97 1.17
CA ALA A 95 -11.38 -1.52 0.94
C ALA A 95 -11.23 -0.74 2.25
N ILE A 96 -12.02 -1.09 3.27
CA ILE A 96 -11.93 -0.48 4.60
C ILE A 96 -10.57 -0.77 5.23
N PHE A 97 -10.09 -2.01 5.11
CA PHE A 97 -8.79 -2.40 5.65
C PHE A 97 -7.65 -1.63 4.97
N THR A 98 -7.63 -1.58 3.63
CA THR A 98 -6.65 -0.81 2.85
C THR A 98 -6.71 0.67 3.22
N LEU A 99 -7.91 1.23 3.39
CA LEU A 99 -8.11 2.62 3.81
C LEU A 99 -7.50 2.88 5.20
N CYS A 100 -7.73 2.00 6.16
CA CYS A 100 -7.12 2.10 7.50
C CYS A 100 -5.59 2.06 7.44
N ILE A 101 -4.99 1.19 6.62
CA ILE A 101 -3.54 1.16 6.41
C ILE A 101 -3.06 2.48 5.80
N GLY A 102 -3.74 2.97 4.75
CA GLY A 102 -3.38 4.21 4.06
C GLY A 102 -3.43 5.43 4.98
N VAL A 103 -4.50 5.55 5.77
CA VAL A 103 -4.64 6.61 6.79
C VAL A 103 -3.58 6.49 7.87
N TYR A 104 -3.26 5.27 8.34
CA TYR A 104 -2.21 5.07 9.33
C TYR A 104 -0.84 5.53 8.80
N LEU A 105 -0.47 5.15 7.58
CA LEU A 105 0.77 5.59 6.94
C LEU A 105 0.79 7.11 6.73
N TRP A 106 -0.33 7.69 6.29
CA TRP A 106 -0.46 9.15 6.13
C TRP A 106 -0.29 9.89 7.46
N VAL A 107 -0.83 9.37 8.56
CA VAL A 107 -0.63 9.99 9.89
C VAL A 107 0.84 9.90 10.32
N LEU A 108 1.54 8.81 10.00
CA LEU A 108 2.97 8.70 10.28
C LEU A 108 3.80 9.78 9.58
N THR A 109 3.41 10.23 8.38
CA THR A 109 4.18 11.27 7.67
C THR A 109 4.11 12.64 8.34
N LEU A 110 3.07 12.90 9.15
CA LEU A 110 2.93 14.13 9.94
C LEU A 110 3.93 14.19 11.11
N ALA A 111 4.38 13.05 11.62
CA ALA A 111 5.25 12.94 12.80
C ALA A 111 6.72 12.59 12.46
N THR A 112 7.06 12.44 11.17
CA THR A 112 8.37 11.95 10.69
C THR A 112 9.56 12.61 11.39
N LYS A 113 9.57 13.95 11.53
CA LYS A 113 10.72 14.67 12.13
C LYS A 113 11.01 14.28 13.58
N LYS A 114 9.97 14.09 14.39
CA LYS A 114 10.12 13.73 15.82
C LYS A 114 10.48 12.26 15.97
N ASP A 115 9.86 11.44 15.13
CA ASP A 115 10.00 9.99 15.18
C ASP A 115 11.35 9.50 14.66
N THR A 116 11.86 10.11 13.60
CA THR A 116 13.17 9.76 13.03
C THR A 116 14.32 10.11 13.97
N PHE A 117 14.20 11.10 14.87
CA PHE A 117 15.24 11.39 15.87
C PHE A 117 15.48 10.21 16.81
N LYS A 118 14.39 9.63 17.34
CA LYS A 118 14.48 8.50 18.26
C LYS A 118 15.18 7.32 17.58
N ILE A 119 14.77 7.01 16.36
CA ILE A 119 15.35 5.90 15.59
C ILE A 119 16.82 6.18 15.28
N TRP A 120 17.16 7.40 14.86
CA TRP A 120 18.53 7.84 14.59
C TRP A 120 19.43 7.62 15.81
N SER A 121 18.96 8.02 17.00
CA SER A 121 19.73 7.88 18.24
C SER A 121 19.95 6.42 18.68
N GLU A 122 19.09 5.50 18.23
CA GLU A 122 19.18 4.06 18.51
C GLU A 122 20.09 3.32 17.50
N GLN A 123 20.51 3.97 16.41
CA GLN A 123 21.41 3.38 15.41
C GLN A 123 22.87 3.34 15.86
N SER A 124 23.64 2.40 15.28
CA SER A 124 25.08 2.34 15.47
C SER A 124 25.79 3.56 14.84
N SER A 125 27.00 3.86 15.33
CA SER A 125 27.82 4.95 14.78
C SER A 125 28.16 4.76 13.30
N ASP A 126 28.30 3.52 12.85
CA ASP A 126 28.55 3.21 11.44
C ASP A 126 27.33 3.55 10.56
N ALA A 127 26.12 3.16 11.00
CA ALA A 127 24.89 3.50 10.29
C ALA A 127 24.62 5.01 10.26
N GLN A 128 24.91 5.71 11.36
CA GLN A 128 24.85 7.18 11.41
C GLN A 128 25.85 7.82 10.44
N SER A 129 27.08 7.32 10.39
CA SER A 129 28.11 7.81 9.44
C SER A 129 27.66 7.63 7.99
N GLN A 130 27.10 6.47 7.63
CA GLN A 130 26.59 6.23 6.26
C GLN A 130 25.42 7.15 5.90
N LEU A 131 24.54 7.46 6.86
CA LEU A 131 23.45 8.41 6.67
C LEU A 131 23.98 9.85 6.46
N GLU A 132 24.93 10.29 7.27
CA GLU A 132 25.59 11.59 7.13
C GLU A 132 26.29 11.74 5.77
N LEU A 133 26.96 10.68 5.30
CA LEU A 133 27.58 10.63 3.97
C LEU A 133 26.54 10.71 2.84
N ALA A 134 25.45 9.96 2.94
CA ALA A 134 24.42 9.90 1.89
C ALA A 134 23.64 11.22 1.77
N PHE A 135 23.29 11.84 2.90
CA PHE A 135 22.47 13.05 2.93
C PHE A 135 23.30 14.35 3.06
N LYS A 136 24.64 14.25 3.10
CA LYS A 136 25.59 15.36 3.19
C LYS A 136 25.24 16.32 4.35
N CYS A 137 25.11 15.76 5.53
CA CYS A 137 24.68 16.46 6.74
C CYS A 137 25.48 15.96 7.96
N CYS A 138 25.50 16.71 9.05
CA CYS A 138 26.26 16.35 10.26
C CYS A 138 25.39 16.42 11.52
N GLY A 139 25.30 15.32 12.26
CA GLY A 139 24.38 15.19 13.40
C GLY A 139 22.92 15.27 12.96
N TYR A 140 21.97 15.14 13.90
CA TYR A 140 20.54 15.12 13.55
C TYR A 140 19.92 16.51 13.53
N PHE A 141 19.82 17.18 14.70
CA PHE A 141 19.28 18.54 14.77
C PHE A 141 20.34 19.57 14.43
N ASN A 142 21.54 19.36 14.95
CA ASN A 142 22.76 20.12 14.72
C ASN A 142 23.95 19.17 14.87
N SER A 143 25.16 19.64 14.55
CA SER A 143 26.40 18.87 14.70
C SER A 143 26.63 18.29 16.11
N THR A 144 26.04 18.88 17.15
CA THR A 144 26.23 18.45 18.54
C THR A 144 25.08 17.63 19.14
N SER A 145 23.96 17.44 18.44
CA SER A 145 22.77 16.78 19.01
C SER A 145 22.02 15.88 18.00
N PRO A 146 22.23 14.55 18.06
CA PRO A 146 23.35 13.86 18.70
C PRO A 146 24.67 14.23 18.01
N ALA A 147 25.79 13.98 18.66
CA ALA A 147 27.11 14.30 18.12
C ALA A 147 27.32 13.60 16.76
N PHE A 148 27.83 14.35 15.79
CA PHE A 148 28.18 13.82 14.47
C PHE A 148 29.26 12.74 14.57
N VAL A 149 29.29 11.82 13.61
CA VAL A 149 30.34 10.81 13.51
C VAL A 149 31.43 11.32 12.57
N THR A 150 32.70 11.23 12.98
CA THR A 150 33.80 11.71 12.15
C THR A 150 33.90 10.88 10.87
N ASN A 151 33.63 11.51 9.73
CA ASN A 151 33.66 10.90 8.40
C ASN A 151 34.21 11.91 7.36
N SER A 152 34.16 11.56 6.07
CA SER A 152 34.70 12.42 5.01
C SER A 152 33.90 13.71 4.77
N VAL A 153 32.66 13.81 5.27
CA VAL A 153 31.82 15.02 5.22
C VAL A 153 32.02 15.85 6.48
N CYS A 154 31.95 15.21 7.65
CA CYS A 154 32.09 15.78 8.98
C CYS A 154 33.49 15.47 9.53
N THR A 155 34.53 16.03 8.91
CA THR A 155 35.94 15.72 9.23
C THR A 155 36.41 16.27 10.57
N SER A 156 35.81 17.37 11.02
CA SER A 156 36.17 18.09 12.24
C SER A 156 34.95 18.82 12.79
N PRO A 157 34.94 19.20 14.09
CA PRO A 157 33.85 20.01 14.64
C PRO A 157 33.64 21.35 13.91
N ALA A 158 34.72 21.94 13.37
CA ALA A 158 34.65 23.18 12.61
C ALA A 158 33.98 23.00 11.24
N SER A 159 34.29 21.92 10.52
CA SER A 159 33.64 21.60 9.25
C SER A 159 32.20 21.12 9.45
N ALA A 160 31.93 20.35 10.51
CA ALA A 160 30.59 19.89 10.85
C ALA A 160 29.64 21.04 11.24
N ALA A 161 30.15 22.10 11.87
CA ALA A 161 29.37 23.30 12.20
C ALA A 161 28.92 24.11 10.96
N LEU A 162 29.58 23.92 9.81
CA LEU A 162 29.19 24.55 8.53
C LEU A 162 28.15 23.73 7.75
N GLN A 163 27.89 22.49 8.16
CA GLN A 163 26.91 21.61 7.53
C GLN A 163 25.55 21.69 8.23
N PRO A 164 24.44 21.53 7.49
CA PRO A 164 23.12 21.44 8.10
C PRO A 164 22.96 20.11 8.86
N GLY A 165 22.08 20.09 9.86
CA GLY A 165 21.66 18.86 10.53
C GLY A 165 20.84 17.95 9.60
N CYS A 166 20.95 16.63 9.80
CA CYS A 166 20.31 15.61 8.98
C CYS A 166 18.78 15.56 9.09
N ALA A 167 18.17 16.19 10.08
CA ALA A 167 16.72 16.12 10.32
C ALA A 167 15.89 16.53 9.09
N THR A 168 16.27 17.60 8.39
CA THR A 168 15.54 18.09 7.20
C THR A 168 15.73 17.20 5.97
N PRO A 169 16.97 16.91 5.50
CA PRO A 169 17.14 16.09 4.29
C PRO A 169 16.63 14.67 4.47
N VAL A 170 16.84 14.05 5.64
CA VAL A 170 16.34 12.70 5.93
C VAL A 170 14.82 12.69 5.99
N SER A 171 14.20 13.63 6.72
CA SER A 171 12.73 13.68 6.79
C SER A 171 12.10 13.99 5.44
N SER A 172 12.72 14.83 4.61
CA SER A 172 12.23 15.12 3.26
C SER A 172 12.22 13.88 2.39
N PHE A 173 13.30 13.10 2.40
CA PHE A 173 13.38 11.83 1.66
C PHE A 173 12.32 10.83 2.13
N ILE A 174 12.17 10.67 3.45
CA ILE A 174 11.17 9.77 4.04
C ILE A 174 9.74 10.21 3.68
N ASN A 175 9.45 11.51 3.73
CA ASN A 175 8.13 12.04 3.40
C ASN A 175 7.78 11.78 1.94
N VAL A 176 8.66 12.14 0.99
CA VAL A 176 8.43 11.86 -0.44
C VAL A 176 8.20 10.36 -0.69
N PHE A 177 9.05 9.52 -0.11
CA PHE A 177 8.91 8.07 -0.24
C PHE A 177 7.60 7.54 0.36
N SER A 178 7.17 8.06 1.51
CA SER A 178 5.92 7.64 2.15
C SER A 178 4.69 8.17 1.41
N ASP A 179 4.79 9.38 0.83
CA ASP A 179 3.75 10.02 0.04
C ASP A 179 3.36 9.19 -1.18
N ASP A 180 4.35 8.66 -1.91
CA ASP A 180 4.11 7.77 -3.04
C ASP A 180 3.37 6.49 -2.62
N ILE A 181 3.76 5.91 -1.48
CA ILE A 181 3.20 4.64 -1.00
C ILE A 181 1.76 4.80 -0.52
N PHE A 182 1.46 5.78 0.36
CA PHE A 182 0.07 5.95 0.81
C PHE A 182 -0.83 6.42 -0.33
N THR A 183 -0.32 7.19 -1.29
CA THR A 183 -1.08 7.59 -2.49
C THR A 183 -1.44 6.36 -3.33
N GLY A 184 -0.50 5.42 -3.48
CA GLY A 184 -0.76 4.12 -4.09
C GLY A 184 -1.87 3.36 -3.38
N LEU A 185 -1.87 3.31 -2.04
CA LEU A 185 -2.91 2.64 -1.25
C LEU A 185 -4.29 3.30 -1.43
N PHE A 186 -4.38 4.63 -1.42
CA PHE A 186 -5.65 5.31 -1.71
C PHE A 186 -6.13 5.05 -3.15
N GLY A 187 -5.21 4.93 -4.10
CA GLY A 187 -5.52 4.49 -5.47
C GLY A 187 -6.12 3.08 -5.52
N MET A 188 -5.62 2.16 -4.70
CA MET A 188 -6.20 0.80 -4.56
C MET A 188 -7.63 0.86 -4.01
N VAL A 189 -7.88 1.67 -2.98
CA VAL A 189 -9.26 1.90 -2.46
C VAL A 189 -10.19 2.46 -3.54
N GLY A 190 -9.66 3.31 -4.44
CA GLY A 190 -10.39 3.79 -5.61
C GLY A 190 -10.84 2.65 -6.52
N ILE A 191 -9.94 1.70 -6.83
CA ILE A 191 -10.27 0.50 -7.62
C ILE A 191 -11.34 -0.34 -6.92
N ASP A 192 -11.19 -0.57 -5.61
CA ASP A 192 -12.15 -1.34 -4.81
C ASP A 192 -13.55 -0.71 -4.87
N THR A 193 -13.62 0.62 -4.75
CA THR A 193 -14.88 1.38 -4.80
C THR A 193 -15.57 1.23 -6.16
N VAL A 194 -14.81 1.34 -7.24
CA VAL A 194 -15.35 1.17 -8.61
C VAL A 194 -15.81 -0.28 -8.83
N LEU A 195 -15.08 -1.27 -8.31
CA LEU A 195 -15.47 -2.67 -8.38
C LEU A 195 -16.76 -2.96 -7.60
N ILE A 196 -16.95 -2.36 -6.41
CA ILE A 196 -18.18 -2.47 -5.63
C ILE A 196 -19.39 -1.97 -6.44
N VAL A 197 -19.24 -0.82 -7.11
CA VAL A 197 -20.28 -0.28 -7.99
C VAL A 197 -20.53 -1.22 -9.18
N ALA A 198 -19.50 -1.76 -9.81
CA ALA A 198 -19.64 -2.72 -10.90
C ALA A 198 -20.37 -4.00 -10.47
N PHE A 199 -20.08 -4.53 -9.28
CA PHE A 199 -20.83 -5.66 -8.70
C PHE A 199 -22.30 -5.32 -8.45
N ALA A 200 -22.61 -4.12 -7.95
CA ALA A 200 -23.99 -3.67 -7.78
C ALA A 200 -24.74 -3.60 -9.12
N CYS A 201 -24.11 -3.04 -10.16
CA CYS A 201 -24.66 -3.01 -11.53
C CYS A 201 -24.89 -4.43 -12.08
N LEU A 202 -23.92 -5.33 -11.94
CA LEU A 202 -24.02 -6.70 -12.43
C LEU A 202 -25.11 -7.50 -11.69
N LEU A 203 -25.24 -7.31 -10.37
CA LEU A 203 -26.32 -7.91 -9.58
C LEU A 203 -27.70 -7.42 -10.02
N LYS A 204 -27.81 -6.13 -10.34
CA LYS A 204 -29.04 -5.50 -10.83
C LYS A 204 -29.41 -6.04 -12.21
N GLU A 205 -28.47 -6.11 -13.14
CA GLU A 205 -28.67 -6.69 -14.48
C GLU A 205 -29.16 -8.16 -14.39
N ARG A 206 -28.50 -8.99 -13.57
CA ARG A 206 -28.90 -10.39 -13.38
C ARG A 206 -30.30 -10.53 -12.79
N LYS A 207 -30.66 -9.66 -11.83
CA LYS A 207 -32.01 -9.64 -11.24
C LYS A 207 -33.07 -9.29 -12.29
N GLU A 208 -32.76 -8.39 -13.21
CA GLU A 208 -33.69 -8.03 -14.30
C GLU A 208 -33.82 -9.15 -15.33
N ASN A 209 -32.72 -9.78 -15.73
CA ASN A 209 -32.73 -10.93 -16.64
C ASN A 209 -33.52 -12.11 -16.07
N GLU A 210 -33.36 -12.42 -14.78
CA GLU A 210 -34.18 -13.44 -14.12
C GLU A 210 -35.68 -13.09 -14.13
N ARG A 211 -36.02 -11.80 -13.92
CA ARG A 211 -37.41 -11.34 -13.97
C ARG A 211 -38.00 -11.49 -15.38
N TYR A 212 -37.26 -11.12 -16.42
CA TYR A 212 -37.72 -11.29 -17.81
C TYR A 212 -37.91 -12.77 -18.15
N ARG A 213 -36.99 -13.65 -17.73
CA ARG A 213 -37.16 -15.10 -17.88
C ARG A 213 -38.45 -15.61 -17.21
N HIS A 214 -38.79 -15.11 -16.02
CA HIS A 214 -40.04 -15.48 -15.37
C HIS A 214 -41.29 -14.93 -16.07
N ILE A 215 -41.19 -13.79 -16.77
CA ILE A 215 -42.27 -13.25 -17.59
C ILE A 215 -42.44 -14.07 -18.87
N ASP A 216 -41.35 -14.42 -19.55
CA ASP A 216 -41.39 -15.25 -20.77
C ASP A 216 -41.99 -16.63 -20.48
N GLN A 217 -41.62 -17.23 -19.34
CA GLN A 217 -42.20 -18.49 -18.85
C GLN A 217 -43.72 -18.40 -18.62
N LYS A 218 -44.23 -17.26 -18.15
CA LYS A 218 -45.68 -17.05 -17.91
C LYS A 218 -46.46 -16.78 -19.19
N THR A 219 -45.82 -16.15 -20.17
CA THR A 219 -46.47 -15.77 -21.44
C THR A 219 -46.57 -16.97 -22.41
N GLY A 220 -46.09 -18.15 -22.02
CA GLY A 220 -46.17 -19.37 -22.83
C GLY A 220 -45.33 -19.32 -24.11
N TYR A 221 -44.36 -18.40 -24.19
CA TYR A 221 -43.52 -18.27 -25.37
C TYR A 221 -42.49 -19.40 -25.41
N SER A 222 -42.82 -20.47 -26.13
CA SER A 222 -41.90 -21.57 -26.49
C SER A 222 -41.14 -21.24 -27.79
N GLY A 223 -40.63 -20.02 -27.92
CA GLY A 223 -39.82 -19.61 -29.06
C GLY A 223 -38.35 -19.88 -28.79
N PHE A 224 -37.80 -20.85 -29.52
CA PHE A 224 -36.40 -21.30 -29.56
C PHE A 224 -35.36 -20.18 -29.59
#